data_AF-A0A816YR36-F1
#
_entry.id   AF-A0A816YR36-F1
#
_cell.length_a   1.000
_cell.length_b   1.000
_cell.length_c   1.000
_cell.angle_alpha   90.00
_cell.angle_beta   90.00
_cell.angle_gamma   90.00
#
_symmetry.space_group_name_H-M   'P 1'
#
loop_
_entity.id
_entity.type
_entity.pdbx_description
1 polymer ?
#
loop_
_entity_poly.entity_id
_entity_poly.type
_entity_poly.pdbx_seq_one_letter_code
_entity_poly.pdbx_strand_id
1 'polypeptide(L)'
;AERIFRSMKKKNIITYGAMVKGYVGNELFEKALDLFEQIHFSLTNVTYTIVFNACAKLCNDRAMKVGKKLLAEMPENCRNDNTTSNSAIDMLMKFGDIERAER
;
A
#
# COMPACT_ATOMS: atom_id res chain seq x y z
N ALA A 1 17.65 -7.17 4.05
CA ALA A 1 16.51 -6.76 4.90
C ALA A 1 15.60 -7.93 5.27
N GLU A 2 15.10 -8.70 4.29
CA GLU A 2 14.09 -9.76 4.53
C GLU A 2 14.51 -10.85 5.53
N ARG A 3 15.75 -11.36 5.46
CA ARG A 3 16.25 -12.37 6.42
C ARG A 3 16.18 -11.88 7.87
N ILE A 4 16.55 -10.61 8.09
CA ILE A 4 16.53 -9.98 9.41
C ILE A 4 15.08 -9.82 9.85
N PHE A 5 14.22 -9.26 8.99
CA PHE A 5 12.81 -9.10 9.30
C PHE A 5 12.14 -10.42 9.70
N ARG A 6 12.39 -11.50 8.95
CA ARG A 6 11.85 -12.83 9.25
C ARG A 6 12.32 -13.36 10.61
N SER A 7 13.59 -13.10 11.00
CA SER A 7 14.12 -13.55 12.30
C SER A 7 13.70 -12.68 13.50
N MET A 8 13.07 -11.52 13.28
CA MET A 8 12.58 -10.67 14.38
C MET A 8 11.44 -11.36 15.15
N LYS A 9 11.67 -11.60 16.45
CA LYS A 9 10.66 -12.15 17.38
C LYS A 9 9.44 -11.24 17.57
N LYS A 10 9.65 -9.93 17.53
CA LYS A 10 8.60 -8.91 17.60
C LYS A 10 8.73 -7.96 16.43
N LYS A 11 7.65 -7.81 15.67
CA LYS A 11 7.52 -6.86 14.56
C LYS A 11 6.47 -5.83 14.95
N ASN A 12 6.66 -4.60 14.50
CA ASN A 12 5.74 -3.48 14.71
C ASN A 12 5.45 -2.76 13.40
N ILE A 13 4.51 -1.81 13.42
CA ILE A 13 4.11 -1.07 12.23
C ILE A 13 5.28 -0.39 11.50
N ILE A 14 6.31 0.06 12.24
CA ILE A 14 7.51 0.68 11.66
C ILE A 14 8.31 -0.36 10.86
N THR A 15 8.55 -1.54 11.42
CA THR A 15 9.29 -2.61 10.72
C THR A 15 8.54 -3.14 9.51
N TYR A 16 7.21 -3.26 9.60
CA TYR A 16 6.37 -3.62 8.45
C TYR A 16 6.41 -2.53 7.38
N GLY A 17 6.21 -1.27 7.75
CA GLY A 17 6.26 -0.14 6.81
C GLY A 17 7.62 -0.03 6.10
N ALA A 18 8.72 -0.26 6.81
CA ALA A 18 10.06 -0.29 6.22
C ALA A 18 10.22 -1.43 5.20
N MET A 19 9.69 -2.62 5.50
CA MET A 19 9.74 -3.76 4.58
C MET A 19 8.83 -3.58 3.36
N VAL A 20 7.61 -3.08 3.55
CA VAL A 20 6.71 -2.73 2.43
C VAL A 20 7.38 -1.70 1.53
N LYS A 21 7.97 -0.63 2.10
CA LYS A 21 8.77 0.36 1.35
C LYS A 21 9.89 -0.30 0.58
N GLY A 22 10.61 -1.22 1.22
CA GLY A 22 11.70 -1.98 0.61
C GLY A 22 11.21 -2.81 -0.58
N TYR A 23 10.10 -3.53 -0.46
CA TYR A 23 9.53 -4.29 -1.57
C TYR A 23 9.08 -3.38 -2.72
N VAL A 24 8.37 -2.28 -2.43
CA VAL A 24 7.94 -1.31 -3.45
C VAL A 24 9.14 -0.70 -4.18
N GLY A 25 10.20 -0.31 -3.45
CA GLY A 25 11.41 0.25 -4.05
C GLY A 25 12.23 -0.74 -4.87
N ASN A 26 11.98 -2.04 -4.74
CA ASN A 26 12.57 -3.10 -5.57
C ASN A 26 11.56 -3.68 -6.58
N GLU A 27 10.44 -2.99 -6.81
CA GLU A 27 9.38 -3.40 -7.74
C GLU A 27 8.74 -4.76 -7.42
N LEU A 28 8.92 -5.25 -6.19
CA LEU A 28 8.32 -6.48 -5.66
C LEU A 28 6.93 -6.21 -5.10
N PHE A 29 6.06 -5.61 -5.91
CA PHE A 29 4.81 -5.04 -5.43
C PHE A 29 3.82 -6.09 -4.86
N GLU A 30 3.74 -7.29 -5.46
CA GLU A 30 2.91 -8.38 -4.92
C GLU A 30 3.36 -8.77 -3.50
N LYS A 31 4.68 -8.89 -3.27
CA LYS A 31 5.22 -9.15 -1.93
C LYS A 31 4.94 -8.01 -0.96
N ALA A 32 4.89 -6.77 -1.47
CA ALA A 32 4.54 -5.61 -0.68
C ALA A 32 3.07 -5.69 -0.21
N LEU A 33 2.15 -6.09 -1.11
CA LEU A 33 0.74 -6.32 -0.77
C LEU A 33 0.56 -7.51 0.17
N ASP A 34 1.21 -8.64 -0.09
CA ASP A 34 1.17 -9.82 0.78
C ASP A 34 1.59 -9.48 2.21
N LEU A 35 2.66 -8.69 2.36
CA LEU A 35 3.15 -8.27 3.65
C LEU A 35 2.22 -7.24 4.30
N PHE A 36 1.62 -6.36 3.50
CA PHE A 36 0.66 -5.37 3.96
C PHE A 36 -0.60 -6.02 4.53
N GLU A 37 -1.14 -7.05 3.88
CA GLU A 37 -2.34 -7.77 4.34
C GLU A 37 -2.13 -8.50 5.68
N GLN A 38 -0.88 -8.76 6.07
CA GLN A 38 -0.51 -9.34 7.36
C GLN A 38 -0.44 -8.30 8.50
N ILE A 39 -0.60 -7.01 8.20
CA ILE A 39 -0.55 -5.93 9.20
C ILE A 39 -1.89 -5.88 9.94
N HIS A 40 -1.88 -6.26 11.21
CA HIS A 40 -3.03 -6.12 12.12
C HIS A 40 -2.94 -4.87 13.02
N PHE A 41 -2.05 -3.93 12.69
CA PHE A 41 -1.85 -2.69 13.43
C PHE A 41 -2.55 -1.53 12.73
N SER A 42 -2.87 -0.48 13.49
CA SER A 42 -3.25 0.80 12.90
C SER A 42 -2.14 1.31 11.99
N LEU A 43 -2.50 1.54 10.73
CA LEU A 43 -1.59 2.01 9.71
C LEU A 43 -1.20 3.47 9.96
N THR A 44 0.00 3.83 9.52
CA THR A 44 0.46 5.22 9.51
C THR A 44 0.20 5.88 8.15
N ASN A 45 0.14 7.21 8.08
CA ASN A 45 0.05 7.96 6.82
C ASN A 45 1.10 7.50 5.79
N VAL A 46 2.33 7.24 6.26
CA VAL A 46 3.44 6.74 5.44
C VAL A 46 3.13 5.35 4.87
N THR A 47 2.56 4.45 5.67
CA THR A 47 2.17 3.11 5.22
C THR A 47 1.08 3.20 4.16
N TYR A 48 0.04 4.02 4.36
CA TYR A 48 -1.00 4.26 3.35
C TYR A 48 -0.39 4.76 2.03
N THR A 49 0.46 5.80 2.09
CA THR A 49 1.11 6.37 0.91
C THR A 49 1.88 5.31 0.12
N ILE A 50 2.67 4.49 0.80
CA ILE A 50 3.48 3.45 0.15
C ILE A 50 2.59 2.40 -0.53
N VAL A 51 1.51 1.98 0.13
CA VAL A 51 0.63 0.94 -0.39
C VAL A 51 -0.21 1.45 -1.55
N PHE A 52 -0.70 2.70 -1.50
CA PHE A 52 -1.37 3.33 -2.64
C PHE A 52 -0.45 3.41 -3.86
N ASN A 53 0.81 3.82 -3.68
CA ASN A 53 1.80 3.82 -4.76
C ASN A 53 2.06 2.40 -5.31
N ALA A 54 2.11 1.39 -4.45
CA ALA A 54 2.25 -0.01 -4.89
C ALA A 54 1.05 -0.46 -5.72
N CYS A 55 -0.16 -0.13 -5.26
CA CYS A 55 -1.41 -0.44 -5.95
C CYS A 55 -1.49 0.23 -7.32
N ALA A 56 -1.09 1.51 -7.38
CA ALA A 56 -0.98 2.30 -8.62
C ALA A 56 0.11 1.78 -9.58
N LYS A 57 1.08 0.99 -9.11
CA LYS A 57 2.11 0.39 -9.97
C LYS A 57 1.72 -1.00 -10.45
N LEU A 58 1.04 -1.78 -9.61
CA LEU A 58 0.54 -3.11 -9.97
C LEU A 58 -0.57 -3.07 -10.99
N CYS A 59 -1.50 -2.12 -10.86
CA CYS A 59 -2.56 -1.92 -11.85
C CYS A 59 -3.29 -3.22 -12.21
N ASN A 60 -3.67 -4.01 -11.21
CA ASN A 60 -4.42 -5.27 -11.38
C ASN A 60 -5.63 -5.33 -10.43
N ASP A 61 -6.51 -6.31 -10.64
CA ASP A 61 -7.73 -6.49 -9.84
C ASP A 61 -7.48 -6.59 -8.35
N ARG A 62 -6.39 -7.26 -7.95
CA ARG A 62 -6.03 -7.43 -6.55
C ARG A 62 -5.66 -6.09 -5.92
N ALA A 63 -4.77 -5.34 -6.57
CA ALA A 63 -4.38 -4.00 -6.17
C ALA A 63 -5.59 -3.06 -6.08
N MET A 64 -6.54 -3.18 -7.02
CA MET A 64 -7.78 -2.41 -6.99
C MET A 64 -8.64 -2.72 -5.76
N LYS A 65 -8.83 -4.00 -5.43
CA LYS A 65 -9.59 -4.41 -4.25
C LYS A 65 -8.93 -3.91 -2.96
N VAL A 66 -7.61 -4.07 -2.84
CA VAL A 66 -6.84 -3.59 -1.67
C VAL A 66 -6.91 -2.07 -1.55
N GLY A 67 -6.69 -1.35 -2.65
CA GLY A 67 -6.75 0.11 -2.69
C GLY A 67 -8.11 0.69 -2.31
N LYS A 68 -9.20 0.12 -2.85
CA LYS A 68 -10.58 0.51 -2.51
C LYS A 68 -10.89 0.24 -1.02
N LYS A 69 -10.46 -0.91 -0.48
CA LYS A 69 -10.60 -1.22 0.95
C LYS A 69 -9.86 -0.20 1.83
N LEU A 70 -8.61 0.09 1.50
CA LEU A 70 -7.80 1.07 2.22
C LEU A 70 -8.44 2.45 2.23
N LEU A 71 -8.96 2.91 1.10
CA LEU A 71 -9.68 4.17 0.99
C LEU A 71 -10.93 4.22 1.88
N ALA A 72 -11.65 3.11 2.04
CA ALA A 72 -12.83 3.05 2.90
C ALA A 72 -12.45 3.09 4.40
N GLU A 73 -11.36 2.42 4.77
CA GLU A 73 -10.87 2.33 6.16
C GLU A 73 -9.97 3.52 6.56
N MET A 74 -9.68 4.43 5.63
CA MET A 74 -8.70 5.51 5.83
C MET A 74 -9.17 6.53 6.88
N PRO A 75 -8.39 6.74 7.97
CA PRO A 75 -8.68 7.73 8.99
C PRO A 75 -8.65 9.17 8.48
N GLU A 76 -9.38 10.08 9.13
CA GLU A 76 -9.42 11.52 8.77
C GLU A 76 -8.03 12.18 8.79
N ASN A 77 -7.16 11.82 9.74
CA ASN A 77 -5.79 12.34 9.78
C ASN A 77 -4.92 11.89 8.60
N CYS A 78 -5.25 10.75 7.98
CA CYS A 78 -4.62 10.29 6.74
C CYS A 78 -5.23 11.01 5.52
N ARG A 79 -6.53 11.30 5.54
CA ARG A 79 -7.22 12.09 4.48
C ARG A 79 -6.72 13.53 4.40
N ASN A 80 -6.41 14.13 5.54
CA ASN A 80 -5.90 15.49 5.58
C ASN A 80 -4.40 15.59 5.26
N ASP A 81 -3.70 14.45 5.12
CA ASP A 81 -2.31 14.43 4.69
C ASP A 81 -2.23 14.49 3.16
N ASN A 82 -1.73 15.62 2.65
CA ASN A 82 -1.66 15.88 1.21
C ASN A 82 -0.90 14.79 0.45
N THR A 83 0.16 14.24 1.04
CA THR A 83 0.98 13.20 0.38
C THR A 83 0.17 11.91 0.21
N THR A 84 -0.51 11.50 1.28
CA THR A 84 -1.34 10.30 1.31
C THR A 84 -2.54 10.45 0.37
N SER A 85 -3.26 11.57 0.44
CA SER A 85 -4.41 11.83 -0.43
C SER A 85 -4.03 11.92 -1.90
N ASN A 86 -2.90 12.56 -2.23
CA ASN A 86 -2.41 12.59 -3.62
C ASN A 86 -2.05 11.19 -4.13
N SER A 87 -1.41 10.36 -3.31
CA SER A 87 -1.09 8.97 -3.71
C SER A 87 -2.36 8.12 -3.92
N ALA A 88 -3.40 8.34 -3.11
CA ALA A 88 -4.68 7.67 -3.28
C ALA A 88 -5.39 8.09 -4.58
N ILE A 89 -5.29 9.39 -4.93
CA ILE A 89 -5.83 9.93 -6.18
C ILE A 89 -5.07 9.36 -7.40
N ASP A 90 -3.74 9.30 -7.38
CA ASP A 90 -2.93 8.67 -8.46
C ASP A 90 -3.35 7.21 -8.68
N MET A 91 -3.53 6.46 -7.60
CA MET A 91 -4.01 5.09 -7.66
C MET A 91 -5.39 4.98 -8.32
N LEU A 92 -6.35 5.84 -7.93
CA LEU A 92 -7.69 5.82 -8.51
C LEU A 92 -7.69 6.17 -10.00
N MET A 93 -6.87 7.14 -10.44
CA MET A 93 -6.75 7.50 -11.85
C MET A 93 -6.34 6.29 -12.69
N LYS A 94 -5.32 5.55 -12.24
CA LYS A 94 -4.83 4.38 -12.96
C LYS A 94 -5.82 3.23 -13.01
N PHE A 95 -6.60 3.02 -11.96
CA PHE A 95 -7.68 2.04 -12.00
C PHE A 95 -8.79 2.43 -12.96
N GLY A 96 -9.12 3.73 -13.04
CA GLY A 96 -10.08 4.23 -14.02
C GLY A 96 -9.62 4.02 -15.48
N ASP A 97 -8.32 4.13 -15.75
CA ASP A 97 -7.78 3.86 -17.08
C ASP A 97 -7.89 2.37 -17.46
N ILE A 98 -7.69 1.45 -16.51
CA ILE A 98 -7.87 0.00 -16.73
C ILE A 98 -9.34 -0.33 -17.00
N GLU A 99 -10.25 0.13 -16.14
CA GLU A 99 -11.69 -0.12 -16.29
C GLU A 99 -12.23 0.42 -17.64
N ARG A 100 -11.58 1.46 -18.20
CA ARG A 100 -11.90 2.00 -19.53
C ARG A 100 -11.28 1.19 -20.67
N ALA A 101 -10.09 0.63 -20.49
CA ALA A 101 -9.40 -0.17 -21.50
C ALA A 101 -10.03 -1.56 -21.71
N GLU A 102 -10.76 -2.06 -20.70
CA GLU A 102 -11.49 -3.33 -20.75
C GLU A 102 -12.93 -3.21 -21.29
N ARG A 103 -13.39 -2.00 -21.64
CA ARG A 103 -14.70 -1.72 -22.25
C ARG A 103 -14.62 -1.56 -23.76
#